data_AF-A0AAD8VSX5-F1
#
_entry.id   AF-A0AAD8VSX5-F1
#
_cell.length_a   1.000
_cell.length_b   1.000
_cell.length_c   1.000
_cell.angle_alpha   90.00
_cell.angle_beta   90.00
_cell.angle_gamma   90.00
#
_symmetry.space_group_name_H-M   'P 1'
#
loop_
_entity.id
_entity.type
_entity.pdbx_description
1 polymer ?
#
loop_
_entity_poly.entity_id
_entity_poly.type
_entity_poly.pdbx_seq_one_letter_code
_entity_poly.pdbx_strand_id
1 'polypeptide(L)'
;MSGFSAECQASKRAEIRKPITAPAYRDAVAPRPPVPFPAPTFLSSSPAAMVPLGQSSSLQRLHHVDKRILLVVELAGAVMEELGNSQGLLTDAVGGQCREFMLSMKEIQTTLREEIKSAYGYRPFEKCDYSARTANEICCKKLEYVNEKMDAMQLSIEQSTKEV
;
A
#
# COMPACT_ATOMS: atom_id res chain seq x y z
N MET A 1 9.86 -6.97 47.67
CA MET A 1 9.40 -7.85 46.58
C MET A 1 9.73 -7.17 45.27
N SER A 2 10.97 -7.34 44.80
CA SER A 2 11.53 -6.59 43.67
C SER A 2 12.22 -7.59 42.75
N GLY A 3 11.53 -8.01 41.70
CA GLY A 3 12.05 -9.05 40.82
C GLY A 3 11.16 -9.25 39.61
N PHE A 4 11.11 -8.25 38.71
CA PHE A 4 10.55 -8.45 37.36
C PHE A 4 11.23 -7.60 36.27
N SER A 5 12.27 -6.81 36.59
CA SER A 5 12.88 -5.87 35.65
C SER A 5 14.15 -6.38 34.96
N ALA A 6 14.78 -7.45 35.45
CA ALA A 6 16.06 -7.93 34.93
C ALA A 6 15.93 -8.91 33.73
N GLU A 7 14.86 -9.72 33.65
CA GLU A 7 14.74 -10.73 32.60
C GLU A 7 14.33 -10.15 31.24
N CYS A 8 13.59 -9.03 31.22
CA CYS A 8 13.18 -8.39 29.97
C CYS A 8 14.35 -7.69 29.24
N GLN A 9 15.40 -7.29 29.97
CA GLN A 9 16.58 -6.67 29.38
C GLN A 9 17.62 -7.68 28.87
N ALA A 10 17.64 -8.90 29.40
CA ALA A 10 18.54 -9.95 28.91
C ALA A 10 18.12 -10.48 27.52
N SER A 11 16.82 -10.56 27.26
CA SER A 11 16.29 -11.06 25.98
C SER A 11 16.60 -10.12 24.79
N LYS A 12 16.64 -8.80 25.00
CA LYS A 12 17.00 -7.84 23.94
C LYS A 12 18.49 -7.78 23.60
N ARG A 13 19.38 -8.25 24.49
CA ARG A 13 20.84 -8.20 24.28
C ARG A 13 21.39 -9.44 23.55
N ALA A 14 20.64 -10.54 23.51
CA ALA A 14 21.02 -11.76 22.80
C ALA A 14 20.72 -11.70 21.28
N GLU A 15 19.78 -10.85 20.85
CA GLU A 15 19.35 -10.75 19.45
C GLU A 15 20.32 -9.93 18.56
N ILE A 16 21.18 -9.08 19.16
CA ILE A 16 21.98 -8.07 18.43
C ILE A 16 23.38 -8.58 18.05
N ARG A 17 23.76 -9.80 18.42
CA ARG A 17 25.11 -10.33 18.15
C ARG A 17 25.11 -11.63 17.35
N LYS A 18 24.31 -11.69 16.28
CA LYS A 18 24.54 -12.68 15.22
C LYS A 18 25.48 -12.07 14.18
N PRO A 19 26.67 -12.66 13.92
CA PRO A 19 27.52 -12.22 12.83
C PRO A 19 26.77 -12.42 11.51
N ILE A 20 26.79 -11.40 10.65
CA ILE A 20 26.30 -11.48 9.28
C ILE A 20 27.28 -12.37 8.52
N THR A 21 26.99 -13.67 8.49
CA THR A 21 27.62 -14.59 7.55
C THR A 21 27.00 -14.32 6.20
N ALA A 22 27.79 -13.78 5.27
CA ALA A 22 27.39 -13.62 3.88
C ALA A 22 26.93 -14.96 3.31
N PRO A 23 25.82 -15.04 2.56
CA PRO A 23 25.48 -16.26 1.85
C PRO A 23 26.58 -16.52 0.82
N ALA A 24 27.30 -17.63 0.99
CA ALA A 24 28.21 -18.14 0.00
C ALA A 24 27.40 -18.52 -1.25
N TYR A 25 27.38 -17.63 -2.25
CA TYR A 25 26.92 -17.94 -3.59
C TYR A 25 27.92 -18.88 -4.23
N ARG A 26 27.77 -20.18 -3.97
CA ARG A 26 28.28 -21.23 -4.84
C ARG A 26 27.10 -22.08 -5.26
N ASP A 27 26.55 -21.73 -6.43
CA ASP A 27 25.97 -22.71 -7.33
C ASP A 27 26.34 -22.29 -8.74
N ALA A 28 26.98 -23.21 -9.45
CA ALA A 28 27.39 -23.06 -10.83
C ALA A 28 26.14 -22.94 -11.71
N VAL A 29 25.96 -21.79 -12.35
CA VAL A 29 24.94 -21.60 -13.39
C VAL A 29 25.43 -22.29 -14.66
N ALA A 30 24.88 -23.48 -14.93
CA ALA A 30 24.89 -24.05 -16.28
C ALA A 30 24.14 -23.11 -17.26
N PRO A 31 24.55 -23.02 -18.53
CA PRO A 31 23.90 -22.14 -19.49
C PRO A 31 22.48 -22.63 -19.79
N ARG A 32 21.47 -21.81 -19.53
CA ARG A 32 20.08 -22.11 -19.90
C ARG A 32 19.90 -21.99 -21.42
N PRO A 33 19.15 -22.90 -22.06
CA PRO A 33 18.81 -22.78 -23.48
C PRO A 33 17.89 -21.57 -23.73
N PRO A 34 17.91 -20.98 -24.93
CA PRO A 34 17.08 -19.82 -25.26
C PRO A 34 15.61 -20.21 -25.28
N VAL A 35 14.80 -19.53 -24.47
CA VAL A 35 13.34 -19.59 -24.53
C VAL A 35 12.85 -18.80 -25.76
N PRO A 36 11.91 -19.35 -26.56
CA PRO A 36 11.35 -18.63 -27.70
C PRO A 36 10.54 -17.42 -27.22
N PHE A 37 10.75 -16.26 -27.86
CA PHE A 37 9.93 -15.06 -27.68
C PHE A 37 8.47 -15.34 -28.10
N PRO A 38 7.46 -15.05 -27.26
CA PRO A 38 6.07 -15.05 -27.72
C PRO A 38 5.79 -13.76 -28.51
N ALA A 39 5.07 -13.91 -29.62
CA ALA A 39 4.64 -12.82 -30.49
C ALA A 39 3.72 -11.81 -29.76
N PRO A 40 3.69 -10.53 -30.18
CA PRO A 40 2.87 -9.52 -29.54
C PRO A 40 1.39 -9.75 -29.86
N THR A 41 0.62 -10.23 -28.88
CA THR A 41 -0.84 -10.16 -28.90
C THR A 41 -1.26 -8.74 -28.57
N PHE A 42 -1.87 -8.07 -29.55
CA PHE A 42 -2.59 -6.81 -29.37
C PHE A 42 -3.72 -7.03 -28.35
N LEU A 43 -3.51 -6.59 -27.11
CA LEU A 43 -4.59 -6.50 -26.12
C LEU A 43 -5.35 -5.20 -26.35
N SER A 44 -6.48 -5.35 -27.03
CA SER A 44 -7.57 -4.39 -27.13
C SER A 44 -7.93 -3.84 -25.75
N SER A 45 -7.88 -2.51 -25.61
CA SER A 45 -8.31 -1.79 -24.41
C SER A 45 -9.79 -2.10 -24.12
N SER A 46 -10.05 -2.75 -22.99
CA SER A 46 -11.40 -2.83 -22.43
C SER A 46 -11.56 -1.74 -21.36
N PRO A 47 -12.68 -1.00 -21.33
CA PRO A 47 -12.87 0.12 -20.43
C PRO A 47 -13.21 -0.36 -19.01
N ALA A 48 -12.65 0.38 -18.05
CA ALA A 48 -13.06 0.55 -16.66
C ALA A 48 -14.01 -0.51 -16.06
N ALA A 49 -13.48 -1.25 -15.09
CA ALA A 49 -14.27 -1.98 -14.10
C ALA A 49 -15.37 -1.08 -13.51
N MET A 50 -16.64 -1.42 -13.77
CA MET A 50 -17.75 -0.98 -12.93
C MET A 50 -17.49 -1.49 -11.51
N VAL A 51 -17.11 -0.59 -10.61
CA VAL A 51 -17.14 -0.85 -9.17
C VAL A 51 -18.61 -1.07 -8.80
N PRO A 52 -18.98 -2.22 -8.20
CA PRO A 52 -20.35 -2.50 -7.82
C PRO A 52 -20.92 -1.43 -6.88
N LEU A 53 -22.15 -1.01 -7.19
CA LEU A 53 -22.98 -0.07 -6.45
C LEU A 53 -23.14 -0.57 -4.99
N GLY A 54 -22.39 0.03 -4.06
CA GLY A 54 -22.44 -0.31 -2.63
C GLY A 54 -21.11 -0.15 -1.88
N GLN A 55 -19.99 0.01 -2.58
CA GLN A 55 -18.70 0.21 -1.94
C GLN A 55 -18.44 1.72 -1.72
N SER A 56 -18.71 2.21 -0.51
CA SER A 56 -18.15 3.50 -0.08
C SER A 56 -16.64 3.48 -0.28
N SER A 57 -16.02 4.60 -0.65
CA SER A 57 -14.56 4.65 -0.80
C SER A 57 -13.86 4.41 0.55
N SER A 58 -12.61 3.93 0.52
CA SER A 58 -11.78 3.78 1.73
C SER A 58 -11.74 5.06 2.57
N LEU A 59 -11.55 6.21 1.92
CA LEU A 59 -11.58 7.52 2.58
C LEU A 59 -12.93 7.84 3.22
N GLN A 60 -14.06 7.49 2.59
CA GLN A 60 -15.38 7.69 3.19
C GLN A 60 -15.58 6.83 4.44
N ARG A 61 -15.11 5.57 4.42
CA ARG A 61 -15.18 4.69 5.60
C ARG A 61 -14.30 5.19 6.74
N LEU A 62 -13.10 5.69 6.44
CA LEU A 62 -12.22 6.29 7.44
C LEU A 62 -12.77 7.59 8.02
N HIS A 63 -13.34 8.46 7.18
CA HIS A 63 -14.01 9.67 7.65
C HIS A 63 -15.25 9.36 8.52
N HIS A 64 -15.97 8.28 8.23
CA HIS A 64 -17.02 7.78 9.12
C HIS A 64 -16.44 7.35 10.47
N VAL A 65 -15.31 6.64 10.48
CA VAL A 65 -14.60 6.29 11.72
C VAL A 65 -14.23 7.54 12.53
N ASP A 66 -13.71 8.60 11.90
CA ASP A 66 -13.38 9.85 12.60
C ASP A 66 -14.60 10.45 13.31
N LYS A 67 -15.76 10.47 12.64
CA LYS A 67 -17.02 10.93 13.27
C LYS A 67 -17.43 10.04 14.44
N ARG A 68 -17.26 8.72 14.33
CA ARG A 68 -17.58 7.79 15.41
C ARG A 68 -16.64 7.95 16.61
N ILE A 69 -15.36 8.27 16.38
CA ILE A 69 -14.41 8.57 17.46
C ILE A 69 -14.85 9.81 18.23
N LEU A 70 -15.25 10.88 17.54
CA LEU A 70 -15.79 12.09 18.18
C LEU A 70 -17.00 11.75 19.08
N LEU A 71 -17.95 10.99 18.56
CA LEU A 71 -19.13 10.55 19.30
C LEU A 71 -18.77 9.70 20.54
N VAL A 72 -17.79 8.80 20.43
CA VAL A 72 -17.32 7.99 21.59
C VAL A 72 -16.74 8.89 22.69
N VAL A 73 -16.00 9.94 22.32
CA VAL A 73 -15.46 10.90 23.30
C VAL A 73 -16.58 11.70 23.96
N GLU A 74 -17.58 12.12 23.18
CA GLU A 74 -18.77 12.82 23.71
C GLU A 74 -19.55 11.92 24.69
N LEU A 75 -19.80 10.66 24.34
CA LEU A 75 -20.47 9.69 25.22
C LEU A 75 -19.69 9.47 26.52
N ALA A 76 -18.36 9.36 26.45
CA ALA A 76 -17.52 9.22 27.64
C ALA A 76 -17.58 10.47 28.54
N GLY A 77 -17.62 11.66 27.93
CA GLY A 77 -17.81 12.92 28.65
C GLY A 77 -19.16 12.99 29.35
N ALA A 78 -20.24 12.61 28.66
CA ALA A 78 -21.59 12.59 29.22
C ALA A 78 -21.72 11.60 30.40
N VAL A 79 -21.13 10.40 30.28
CA VAL A 79 -21.10 9.43 31.39
C VAL A 79 -20.33 9.99 32.58
N MET A 80 -19.20 10.68 32.35
CA MET A 80 -18.42 11.30 33.41
C MET A 80 -19.17 12.44 34.11
N GLU A 81 -19.92 13.26 33.36
CA GLU A 81 -20.76 14.34 33.90
C GLU A 81 -21.88 13.78 34.79
N GLU A 82 -22.59 12.75 34.34
CA GLU A 82 -23.65 12.08 35.11
C GLU A 82 -23.12 11.40 36.38
N LEU A 83 -21.92 10.80 36.34
CA LEU A 83 -21.28 10.21 37.52
C LEU A 83 -20.83 11.26 38.54
N GLY A 84 -20.52 12.48 38.09
CA GLY A 84 -20.15 13.61 38.94
C GLY A 84 -21.34 14.36 39.54
N ASN A 85 -22.56 14.07 39.08
CA ASN A 85 -23.75 14.79 39.49
C ASN A 85 -24.23 14.30 40.87
N SER A 86 -24.43 15.23 41.81
CA SER A 86 -24.84 14.92 43.19
C SER A 86 -26.34 14.60 43.32
N GLN A 87 -27.09 14.79 42.24
CA GLN A 87 -28.54 14.64 42.19
C GLN A 87 -28.97 13.24 41.72
N GLY A 88 -28.42 12.18 42.34
CA GLY A 88 -28.84 10.79 42.14
C GLY A 88 -28.56 10.22 40.74
N LEU A 89 -27.76 9.16 40.69
CA LEU A 89 -27.34 8.51 39.45
C LEU A 89 -28.54 8.05 38.60
N LEU A 90 -28.75 8.65 37.42
CA LEU A 90 -29.74 8.17 36.45
C LEU A 90 -29.18 6.92 35.73
N THR A 91 -29.21 5.80 36.45
CA THR A 91 -28.61 4.51 36.03
C THR A 91 -29.06 4.03 34.65
N ASP A 92 -30.29 4.36 34.25
CA ASP A 92 -30.81 3.98 32.92
C ASP A 92 -30.21 4.82 31.78
N ALA A 93 -30.01 6.14 32.00
CA ALA A 93 -29.38 7.04 31.03
C ALA A 93 -27.90 6.69 30.81
N VAL A 94 -27.16 6.48 31.90
CA VAL A 94 -25.76 6.02 31.86
C VAL A 94 -25.65 4.64 31.20
N GLY A 95 -26.60 3.74 31.50
CA GLY A 95 -26.67 2.43 30.86
C GLY A 95 -26.85 2.51 29.34
N GLY A 96 -27.68 3.44 28.86
CA GLY A 96 -27.85 3.73 27.43
C GLY A 96 -26.57 4.23 26.78
N GLN A 97 -25.94 5.24 27.38
CA GLN A 97 -24.69 5.84 26.89
C GLN A 97 -23.55 4.82 26.85
N CYS A 98 -23.41 3.97 27.87
CA CYS A 98 -22.41 2.89 27.89
C CYS A 98 -22.65 1.85 26.79
N ARG A 99 -23.91 1.48 26.51
CA ARG A 99 -24.22 0.55 25.41
C ARG A 99 -23.86 1.15 24.06
N GLU A 100 -24.20 2.41 23.84
CA GLU A 100 -23.87 3.12 22.59
C GLU A 100 -22.37 3.31 22.42
N PHE A 101 -21.65 3.60 23.51
CA PHE A 101 -20.20 3.67 23.55
C PHE A 101 -19.56 2.35 23.08
N MET A 102 -19.99 1.21 23.64
CA MET A 102 -19.45 -0.10 23.27
C MET A 102 -19.74 -0.46 21.81
N LEU A 103 -20.95 -0.17 21.32
CA LEU A 103 -21.32 -0.41 19.92
C LEU A 103 -20.46 0.42 18.97
N SER A 104 -20.26 1.70 19.29
CA SER A 104 -19.43 2.61 18.52
C SER A 104 -17.96 2.16 18.49
N MET A 105 -17.43 1.73 19.63
CA MET A 105 -16.07 1.16 19.72
C MET A 105 -15.90 -0.10 18.87
N LYS A 106 -16.90 -1.00 18.90
CA LYS A 106 -16.88 -2.21 18.07
C LYS A 106 -16.86 -1.87 16.58
N GLU A 107 -17.70 -0.93 16.16
CA GLU A 107 -17.78 -0.48 14.77
C GLU A 107 -16.45 0.10 14.28
N ILE A 108 -15.87 1.05 15.05
CA ILE A 108 -14.55 1.63 14.78
C ILE A 108 -13.51 0.52 14.60
N GLN A 109 -13.46 -0.43 15.54
CA GLN A 109 -12.50 -1.53 15.50
C GLN A 109 -12.68 -2.41 14.26
N THR A 110 -13.92 -2.74 13.89
CA THR A 110 -14.20 -3.56 12.71
C THR A 110 -13.80 -2.87 11.42
N THR A 111 -14.20 -1.61 11.24
CA THR A 111 -13.88 -0.86 10.02
C THR A 111 -12.37 -0.65 9.88
N LEU A 112 -11.68 -0.23 10.93
CA LEU A 112 -10.22 -0.06 10.87
C LEU A 112 -9.49 -1.36 10.56
N ARG A 113 -9.95 -2.49 11.11
CA ARG A 113 -9.38 -3.81 10.80
C ARG A 113 -9.51 -4.17 9.32
N GLU A 114 -10.64 -3.86 8.71
CA GLU A 114 -10.89 -4.10 7.29
C GLU A 114 -10.04 -3.17 6.41
N GLU A 115 -9.95 -1.89 6.76
CA GLU A 115 -9.09 -0.93 6.05
C GLU A 115 -7.61 -1.33 6.12
N ILE A 116 -7.14 -1.74 7.29
CA ILE A 116 -5.77 -2.23 7.48
C ILE A 116 -5.52 -3.46 6.61
N LYS A 117 -6.42 -4.45 6.61
CA LYS A 117 -6.32 -5.63 5.74
C LYS A 117 -6.29 -5.25 4.25
N SER A 118 -7.14 -4.30 3.87
CA SER A 118 -7.21 -3.80 2.48
C SER A 118 -5.91 -3.10 2.07
N ALA A 119 -5.37 -2.24 2.94
CA ALA A 119 -4.09 -1.57 2.73
C ALA A 119 -2.90 -2.54 2.66
N TYR A 120 -2.90 -3.62 3.45
CA TYR A 120 -1.87 -4.66 3.34
C TYR A 120 -1.95 -5.45 2.01
N GLY A 121 -3.15 -5.63 1.46
CA GLY A 121 -3.34 -6.20 0.13
C GLY A 121 -2.98 -5.23 -1.02
N TYR A 122 -2.88 -3.94 -0.72
CA TYR A 122 -2.43 -2.93 -1.66
C TYR A 122 -0.90 -2.91 -1.70
N ARG A 123 -0.31 -3.67 -2.62
CA ARG A 123 1.10 -3.49 -3.00
C ARG A 123 1.20 -2.40 -4.08
N PRO A 124 1.75 -1.22 -3.77
CA PRO A 124 1.89 -0.14 -4.75
C PRO A 124 2.75 -0.55 -5.95
N PHE A 125 3.68 -1.49 -5.77
CA PHE A 125 4.62 -1.88 -6.82
C PHE A 125 4.14 -3.05 -7.69
N GLU A 126 3.19 -3.86 -7.21
CA GLU A 126 2.80 -5.12 -7.88
C GLU A 126 1.73 -4.90 -8.96
N LYS A 127 1.02 -3.77 -8.92
CA LYS A 127 0.03 -3.35 -9.93
C LYS A 127 0.35 -1.99 -10.57
N CYS A 128 1.55 -1.47 -10.36
CA CYS A 128 1.94 -0.19 -10.94
C CYS A 128 2.63 -0.41 -12.28
N ASP A 129 2.06 0.19 -13.34
CA ASP A 129 2.63 0.18 -14.68
C ASP A 129 3.91 1.03 -14.80
N TYR A 130 4.52 1.48 -13.70
CA TYR A 130 5.73 2.31 -13.69
C TYR A 130 6.89 1.65 -14.41
N SER A 131 7.12 0.36 -14.17
CA SER A 131 8.19 -0.40 -14.83
C SER A 131 7.97 -0.44 -16.35
N ALA A 132 6.75 -0.75 -16.78
CA ALA A 132 6.37 -0.78 -18.20
C ALA A 132 6.48 0.61 -18.85
N ARG A 133 5.99 1.66 -18.18
CA ARG A 133 6.08 3.05 -18.65
C ARG A 133 7.53 3.51 -18.80
N THR A 134 8.37 3.24 -17.80
CA THR A 134 9.80 3.62 -17.82
C THR A 134 10.54 2.89 -18.94
N ALA A 135 10.31 1.58 -19.10
CA ALA A 135 10.92 0.78 -20.16
C ALA A 135 10.51 1.28 -21.56
N ASN A 136 9.22 1.61 -21.73
CA ASN A 136 8.71 2.16 -22.99
C ASN A 136 9.30 3.54 -23.29
N GLU A 137 9.42 4.42 -22.30
CA GLU A 137 10.06 5.74 -22.49
C GLU A 137 11.52 5.59 -22.96
N ILE A 138 12.27 4.67 -22.36
CA ILE A 138 13.65 4.37 -22.77
C ILE A 138 13.67 3.79 -24.20
N CYS A 139 12.72 2.92 -24.54
CA CYS A 139 12.60 2.35 -25.88
C CYS A 139 12.33 3.43 -26.94
N CYS A 140 11.41 4.36 -26.67
CA CYS A 140 11.12 5.48 -27.57
C CYS A 140 12.38 6.34 -27.82
N LYS A 141 13.12 6.69 -26.77
CA LYS A 141 14.38 7.45 -26.92
C LYS A 141 15.44 6.69 -27.75
N LYS A 142 15.49 5.36 -27.63
CA LYS A 142 16.36 4.53 -28.48
C LYS A 142 15.93 4.55 -29.94
N LEU A 143 14.63 4.51 -30.20
CA LEU A 143 14.08 4.57 -31.56
C LEU A 143 14.31 5.95 -32.20
N GLU A 144 14.11 7.03 -31.46
CA GLU A 144 14.43 8.39 -31.88
C GLU A 144 15.89 8.50 -32.31
N TYR A 145 16.82 8.00 -31.49
CA TYR A 145 18.24 7.96 -31.83
C TYR A 145 18.54 7.17 -33.10
N VAL A 146 17.93 6.00 -33.29
CA VAL A 146 18.11 5.20 -34.52
C VAL A 146 17.60 5.97 -35.73
N ASN A 147 16.44 6.62 -35.61
CA ASN A 147 15.86 7.42 -36.69
C ASN A 147 16.78 8.58 -37.07
N GLU A 148 17.30 9.34 -36.09
CA GLU A 148 18.27 10.43 -36.33
C GLU A 148 19.52 9.94 -37.08
N LYS A 149 20.01 8.72 -36.77
CA LYS A 149 21.17 8.15 -37.47
C LYS A 149 20.84 7.69 -38.88
N MET A 150 19.63 7.18 -39.11
CA MET A 150 19.17 6.84 -40.46
C MET A 150 19.03 8.08 -41.34
N ASP A 151 18.45 9.16 -40.80
CA ASP A 151 18.30 10.43 -41.52
C ASP A 151 19.67 11.02 -41.89
N ALA A 152 20.64 10.96 -40.97
CA ALA A 152 22.01 11.40 -41.24
C ALA A 152 22.67 10.57 -42.36
N MET A 153 22.45 9.25 -42.39
CA MET A 153 22.97 8.37 -43.43
C MET A 153 22.32 8.65 -44.79
N GLN A 154 21.00 8.84 -44.82
CA GLN A 154 20.24 9.17 -46.01
C GLN A 154 20.75 10.48 -46.64
N LEU A 155 20.94 11.53 -45.82
CA LEU A 155 21.52 12.80 -46.29
C LEU A 155 22.94 12.62 -46.85
N SER A 156 23.76 11.79 -46.21
CA SER A 156 25.13 11.52 -46.67
C SER A 156 25.15 10.82 -48.05
N ILE A 157 24.22 9.90 -48.28
CA ILE A 157 24.04 9.21 -49.57
C ILE A 157 23.57 10.21 -50.65
N GLU A 158 22.56 11.03 -50.35
CA GLU A 158 22.04 12.03 -51.29
C GLU A 158 23.08 13.08 -51.69
N GLN A 159 23.92 13.50 -50.76
CA GLN A 159 25.04 14.41 -51.04
C GLN A 159 26.07 13.73 -51.95
N SER A 160 26.46 12.50 -51.64
CA SER A 160 27.44 11.74 -52.43
C SER A 160 26.95 11.44 -53.86
N THR A 161 25.63 11.32 -54.07
CA THR A 161 25.03 11.06 -55.38
C THR A 161 24.91 12.33 -56.25
N LYS A 162 24.97 13.54 -55.64
CA LYS A 162 24.92 14.81 -56.36
C LYS A 162 26.29 15.30 -56.85
N GLU A 163 27.38 14.72 -56.33
CA GLU A 163 28.75 15.06 -56.74
C GLU A 163 29.30 14.17 -57.89
N VAL A 164 28.44 13.35 -58.50
CA VAL A 164 28.73 12.52 -59.70
C VAL A 164 27.85 13.01 -60.85
#